data_AF-A0AAX2J8B0-F1
#
_entry.id   AF-A0AAX2J8B0-F1
#
_cell.length_a   1.000
_cell.length_b   1.000
_cell.length_c   1.000
_cell.angle_alpha   90.00
_cell.angle_beta   90.00
_cell.angle_gamma   90.00
#
_symmetry.space_group_name_H-M   'P 1'
#
loop_
_entity.id
_entity.type
_entity.pdbx_description
1 polymer ?
#
loop_
_entity_poly.entity_id
_entity_poly.type
_entity_poly.pdbx_seq_one_letter_code
_entity_poly.pdbx_strand_id
1 'polypeptide(L)'
;MEKMVKNNEILKFSVEVILQVFRSINKKIDELKEIGDISGIEILEKDVIPKYEKLYGGLTGEAVENFDEEQFSAIKKYIEDIMKENNFSEEYIKNQMELREKFKGDSGAEVVKRFFQYEKKELEKTKYELLDRADKILEEEEKLSMEMKNAIQEEEQIEYIYKLQPVRAEFRKAEEKILKVQEKLDILNKRLVSEWPYEIYGTVSKDEMLKTYNKIMKK
;
A
#
# COMPACT_ATOMS: atom_id res chain seq x y z
N MET A 1 -35.61 -13.51 -3.30
CA MET A 1 -35.21 -12.47 -2.33
C MET A 1 -34.36 -13.08 -1.21
N GLU A 2 -34.84 -14.13 -0.52
CA GLU A 2 -34.06 -14.83 0.55
C GLU A 2 -32.70 -15.38 0.09
N LYS A 3 -32.62 -15.97 -1.11
CA LYS A 3 -31.35 -16.52 -1.65
C LYS A 3 -30.26 -15.47 -1.86
N MET A 4 -30.63 -14.27 -2.34
CA MET A 4 -29.66 -13.17 -2.52
C MET A 4 -29.17 -12.62 -1.18
N VAL A 5 -30.04 -12.56 -0.17
CA VAL A 5 -29.67 -12.13 1.19
C VAL A 5 -28.69 -13.11 1.82
N LYS A 6 -28.96 -14.41 1.72
CA LYS A 6 -28.09 -15.48 2.26
C LYS A 6 -26.70 -15.49 1.62
N ASN A 7 -26.61 -15.32 0.29
CA ASN A 7 -25.34 -15.26 -0.41
C ASN A 7 -24.53 -14.00 -0.01
N ASN A 8 -25.21 -12.87 0.18
CA ASN A 8 -24.57 -11.63 0.65
C ASN A 8 -24.01 -11.77 2.08
N GLU A 9 -24.74 -12.46 2.98
CA GLU A 9 -24.25 -12.74 4.34
C GLU A 9 -23.00 -13.64 4.33
N ILE A 10 -22.99 -14.69 3.51
CA ILE A 10 -21.81 -15.57 3.35
C ILE A 10 -20.61 -14.75 2.88
N LEU A 11 -20.79 -13.84 1.93
CA LEU A 11 -19.71 -13.01 1.41
C LEU A 11 -19.17 -12.04 2.46
N LYS A 12 -20.06 -11.30 3.13
CA LYS A 12 -19.64 -10.37 4.20
C LYS A 12 -18.90 -11.10 5.31
N PHE A 13 -19.39 -12.28 5.70
CA PHE A 13 -18.72 -13.13 6.67
C PHE A 13 -17.34 -13.58 6.20
N SER A 14 -17.25 -14.05 4.95
CA SER A 14 -15.99 -14.50 4.34
C SER A 14 -14.97 -13.38 4.26
N VAL A 15 -15.38 -12.20 3.79
CA VAL A 15 -14.54 -10.99 3.74
C VAL A 15 -14.04 -10.62 5.14
N GLU A 16 -14.91 -10.64 6.14
CA GLU A 16 -14.52 -10.32 7.51
C GLU A 16 -13.48 -11.30 8.05
N VAL A 17 -13.63 -12.61 7.82
CA VAL A 17 -12.61 -13.61 8.20
C VAL A 17 -11.24 -13.24 7.60
N ILE A 18 -11.18 -12.93 6.31
CA ILE A 18 -9.91 -12.59 5.65
C ILE A 18 -9.32 -11.28 6.21
N LEU A 19 -10.15 -10.27 6.49
CA LEU A 19 -9.68 -9.03 7.13
C LEU A 19 -9.12 -9.28 8.53
N GLN A 20 -9.70 -10.20 9.30
CA GLN A 20 -9.17 -10.57 10.62
C GLN A 20 -7.86 -11.35 10.53
N VAL A 21 -7.68 -12.17 9.48
CA VAL A 21 -6.37 -12.78 9.17
C VAL A 21 -5.34 -11.69 8.89
N PHE A 22 -5.64 -10.74 8.00
CA PHE A 22 -4.73 -9.63 7.70
C PHE A 22 -4.37 -8.80 8.93
N ARG A 23 -5.34 -8.52 9.80
CA ARG A 23 -5.10 -7.81 11.06
C ARG A 23 -4.12 -8.57 11.96
N SER A 24 -4.27 -9.88 12.04
CA SER A 24 -3.38 -10.75 12.82
C SER A 24 -1.96 -10.79 12.23
N ILE A 25 -1.86 -10.88 10.90
CA ILE A 25 -0.57 -10.82 10.19
C ILE A 25 0.11 -9.46 10.42
N ASN A 26 -0.62 -8.34 10.30
CA ASN A 26 -0.04 -7.01 10.53
C ASN A 26 0.49 -6.84 11.95
N LYS A 27 -0.27 -7.29 12.96
CA LYS A 27 0.22 -7.31 14.33
C LYS A 27 1.49 -8.15 14.46
N LYS A 28 1.53 -9.31 13.78
CA LYS A 28 2.71 -10.17 13.81
C LYS A 28 3.92 -9.53 13.16
N ILE A 29 3.74 -8.84 12.04
CA ILE A 29 4.80 -8.06 11.38
C ILE A 29 5.36 -7.01 12.34
N ASP A 30 4.50 -6.30 13.08
CA ASP A 30 4.96 -5.29 14.04
C ASP A 30 5.75 -5.91 15.21
N GLU A 31 5.32 -7.07 15.74
CA GLU A 31 6.11 -7.84 16.73
C GLU A 31 7.48 -8.28 16.17
N LEU A 32 7.53 -8.73 14.91
CA LEU A 32 8.78 -9.16 14.26
C LEU A 32 9.74 -7.98 14.03
N LYS A 33 9.21 -6.78 13.71
CA LYS A 33 10.01 -5.55 13.60
C LYS A 33 10.65 -5.19 14.93
N GLU A 34 9.93 -5.32 16.04
CA GLU A 34 10.45 -5.03 17.38
C GLU A 34 11.65 -5.90 17.75
N ILE A 35 11.65 -7.16 17.32
CA ILE A 35 12.76 -8.11 17.57
C ILE A 35 13.80 -8.16 16.44
N GLY A 36 13.61 -7.39 15.37
CA GLY A 36 14.54 -7.32 14.23
C GLY A 36 14.55 -8.57 13.35
N ASP A 37 13.49 -9.38 13.34
CA ASP A 37 13.38 -10.59 12.52
C ASP A 37 12.95 -10.26 11.09
N ILE A 38 13.92 -9.86 10.28
CA ILE A 38 13.71 -9.48 8.87
C ILE A 38 13.22 -10.67 8.06
N SER A 39 13.77 -11.87 8.27
CA SER A 39 13.40 -13.08 7.52
C SER A 39 11.95 -13.48 7.77
N GLY A 40 11.48 -13.39 9.03
CA GLY A 40 10.08 -13.63 9.37
C GLY A 40 9.14 -12.64 8.67
N ILE A 41 9.51 -11.36 8.61
CA ILE A 41 8.72 -10.34 7.90
C ILE A 41 8.65 -10.65 6.40
N GLU A 42 9.78 -10.99 5.77
CA GLU A 42 9.81 -11.30 4.34
C GLU A 42 8.93 -12.50 3.98
N ILE A 43 8.91 -13.54 4.81
CA ILE A 43 8.04 -14.71 4.61
C ILE A 43 6.56 -14.27 4.65
N LEU A 44 6.18 -13.46 5.63
CA LEU A 44 4.80 -12.97 5.73
C LEU A 44 4.43 -12.12 4.51
N GLU A 45 5.30 -11.21 4.09
CA GLU A 45 5.05 -10.28 2.97
C GLU A 45 5.06 -10.97 1.59
N LYS A 46 5.92 -11.96 1.36
CA LYS A 46 6.11 -12.60 0.05
C LYS A 46 5.29 -13.88 -0.12
N ASP A 47 5.09 -14.66 0.95
CA ASP A 47 4.52 -16.01 0.83
C ASP A 47 3.13 -16.17 1.44
N VAL A 48 2.77 -15.31 2.40
CA VAL A 48 1.51 -15.41 3.15
C VAL A 48 0.49 -14.38 2.67
N ILE A 49 0.81 -13.08 2.77
CA ILE A 49 -0.07 -11.97 2.39
C ILE A 49 -0.62 -12.14 0.97
N PRO A 50 0.18 -12.46 -0.08
CA PRO A 50 -0.34 -12.54 -1.44
C PRO A 50 -1.43 -13.60 -1.65
N LYS A 51 -1.41 -14.68 -0.86
CA LYS A 51 -2.44 -15.73 -0.91
C LYS A 51 -3.77 -15.19 -0.43
N TYR A 52 -3.77 -14.50 0.71
CA TYR A 52 -4.97 -13.87 1.27
C TYR A 52 -5.41 -12.65 0.46
N GLU A 53 -4.50 -11.90 -0.18
CA GLU A 53 -4.84 -10.79 -1.10
C GLU A 53 -5.64 -11.30 -2.29
N LYS A 54 -5.21 -12.42 -2.89
CA LYS A 54 -5.93 -13.05 -4.00
C LYS A 54 -7.33 -13.50 -3.58
N LEU A 55 -7.46 -14.09 -2.39
CA LEU A 55 -8.77 -14.50 -1.85
C LEU A 55 -9.67 -13.30 -1.58
N TYR A 56 -9.14 -12.26 -0.93
CA TYR A 56 -9.86 -11.03 -0.65
C TYR A 56 -10.40 -10.39 -1.93
N GLY A 57 -9.54 -10.17 -2.94
CA GLY A 57 -9.96 -9.62 -4.23
C GLY A 57 -10.97 -10.50 -4.96
N GLY A 58 -10.87 -11.83 -4.82
CA GLY A 58 -11.86 -12.76 -5.34
C GLY A 58 -13.21 -12.72 -4.64
N LEU A 59 -13.28 -12.25 -3.39
CA LEU A 59 -14.51 -12.12 -2.59
C LEU A 59 -15.13 -10.72 -2.68
N THR A 60 -14.36 -9.69 -3.03
CA THR A 60 -14.83 -8.30 -3.16
C THR A 60 -15.01 -7.84 -4.61
N GLY A 61 -14.55 -8.62 -5.59
CA GLY A 61 -14.68 -8.30 -7.01
C GLY A 61 -16.08 -8.55 -7.60
N GLU A 62 -16.34 -7.93 -8.75
CA GLU A 62 -17.63 -8.01 -9.47
C GLU A 62 -18.01 -9.43 -9.92
N ALA A 63 -17.02 -10.31 -10.13
CA ALA A 63 -17.24 -11.68 -10.59
C ALA A 63 -18.11 -12.51 -9.61
N VAL A 64 -18.13 -12.11 -8.33
CA VAL A 64 -18.90 -12.75 -7.27
C VAL A 64 -20.41 -12.69 -7.50
N GLU A 65 -20.90 -11.69 -8.24
CA GLU A 65 -22.32 -11.55 -8.56
C GLU A 65 -22.86 -12.74 -9.37
N ASN A 66 -21.98 -13.45 -10.07
CA ASN A 66 -22.33 -14.59 -10.94
C ASN A 66 -22.11 -15.96 -10.26
N PHE A 67 -21.77 -16.00 -8.97
CA PHE A 67 -21.49 -17.28 -8.30
C PHE A 67 -22.75 -18.12 -8.12
N ASP A 68 -22.62 -19.42 -8.40
CA ASP A 68 -23.64 -20.42 -8.14
C ASP A 68 -23.59 -20.95 -6.68
N GLU A 69 -24.56 -21.79 -6.32
CA GLU A 69 -24.65 -22.35 -4.96
C GLU A 69 -23.49 -23.28 -4.60
N GLU A 70 -22.93 -24.00 -5.59
CA GLU A 70 -21.80 -24.90 -5.36
C GLU A 70 -20.54 -24.09 -5.05
N GLN A 71 -20.33 -22.99 -5.76
CA GLN A 71 -19.25 -22.04 -5.52
C GLN A 71 -19.36 -21.41 -4.12
N PHE A 72 -20.56 -20.96 -3.72
CA PHE A 72 -20.76 -20.44 -2.35
C PHE A 72 -20.52 -21.50 -1.26
N SER A 73 -20.92 -22.75 -1.51
CA SER A 73 -20.67 -23.86 -0.59
C SER A 73 -19.16 -24.17 -0.46
N ALA A 74 -18.43 -24.12 -1.58
CA ALA A 74 -16.98 -24.30 -1.60
C ALA A 74 -16.27 -23.18 -0.84
N ILE A 75 -16.65 -21.91 -1.07
CA ILE A 75 -16.14 -20.75 -0.33
C ILE A 75 -16.38 -20.92 1.16
N LYS A 76 -17.62 -21.26 1.55
CA LYS A 76 -17.96 -21.44 2.97
C LYS A 76 -17.06 -22.46 3.66
N LYS A 77 -16.88 -23.65 3.07
CA LYS A 77 -15.99 -24.69 3.62
C LYS A 77 -14.56 -24.20 3.77
N TYR A 78 -14.06 -23.53 2.73
CA TYR A 78 -12.69 -23.01 2.72
C TYR A 78 -12.48 -21.93 3.80
N ILE A 79 -13.46 -21.05 4.00
CA ILE A 79 -13.45 -20.02 5.04
C ILE A 79 -13.52 -20.65 6.44
N GLU A 80 -14.32 -21.69 6.64
CA GLU A 80 -14.37 -22.44 7.90
C GLU A 80 -13.02 -23.06 8.25
N ASP A 81 -12.26 -23.56 7.27
CA ASP A 81 -10.92 -24.10 7.50
C ASP A 81 -9.92 -23.00 7.86
N ILE A 82 -9.96 -21.85 7.17
CA ILE A 82 -9.15 -20.67 7.54
C ILE A 82 -9.45 -20.22 8.97
N MET A 83 -10.72 -20.20 9.38
CA MET A 83 -11.10 -19.85 10.75
C MET A 83 -10.49 -20.82 11.77
N LYS A 84 -10.52 -22.14 11.50
CA LYS A 84 -9.89 -23.14 12.38
C LYS A 84 -8.39 -22.92 12.48
N GLU A 85 -7.71 -22.72 11.35
CA GLU A 85 -6.26 -22.47 11.31
C GLU A 85 -5.86 -21.23 12.12
N ASN A 86 -6.72 -20.19 12.13
CA ASN A 86 -6.47 -18.93 12.83
C ASN A 86 -7.12 -18.87 14.23
N ASN A 87 -7.76 -19.94 14.69
CA ASN A 87 -8.48 -20.02 15.96
C ASN A 87 -9.57 -18.93 16.14
N PHE A 88 -10.29 -18.60 15.06
CA PHE A 88 -11.41 -17.67 15.12
C PHE A 88 -12.72 -18.39 15.44
N SER A 89 -13.47 -17.85 16.40
CA SER A 89 -14.84 -18.30 16.65
C SER A 89 -15.82 -17.58 15.72
N GLU A 90 -16.95 -18.22 15.42
CA GLU A 90 -18.02 -17.59 14.63
C GLU A 90 -18.59 -16.35 15.33
N GLU A 91 -18.72 -16.41 16.67
CA GLU A 91 -19.15 -15.26 17.49
C GLU A 91 -18.18 -14.09 17.37
N TYR A 92 -16.86 -14.35 17.38
CA TYR A 92 -15.86 -13.30 17.19
C TYR A 92 -16.04 -12.61 15.83
N ILE A 93 -16.19 -13.36 14.75
CA ILE A 93 -16.36 -12.80 13.40
C ILE A 93 -17.67 -11.99 13.30
N LYS A 94 -18.77 -12.51 13.84
CA LYS A 94 -20.06 -11.79 13.89
C LYS A 94 -19.94 -10.46 14.63
N ASN A 95 -19.26 -10.45 15.78
CA ASN A 95 -19.00 -9.21 16.52
C ASN A 95 -18.16 -8.22 15.71
N GLN A 96 -17.17 -8.69 14.94
CA GLN A 96 -16.40 -7.82 14.04
C GLN A 96 -17.27 -7.23 12.91
N MET A 97 -18.17 -8.02 12.32
CA MET A 97 -19.11 -7.53 11.31
C MET A 97 -20.05 -6.46 11.88
N GLU A 98 -20.57 -6.65 13.09
CA GLU A 98 -21.40 -5.66 13.79
C GLU A 98 -20.65 -4.35 14.04
N LEU A 99 -19.39 -4.44 14.50
CA LEU A 99 -18.53 -3.26 14.69
C LEU A 99 -18.28 -2.53 13.36
N ARG A 100 -18.05 -3.25 12.27
CA ARG A 100 -17.85 -2.65 10.94
C ARG A 100 -19.08 -1.88 10.48
N GLU A 101 -20.28 -2.44 10.61
CA GLU A 101 -21.49 -1.72 10.24
C GLU A 101 -21.74 -0.53 11.17
N LYS A 102 -21.47 -0.68 12.48
CA LYS A 102 -21.59 0.41 13.47
C LYS A 102 -20.69 1.60 13.14
N PHE A 103 -19.46 1.37 12.70
CA PHE A 103 -18.50 2.43 12.42
C PHE A 103 -18.46 2.87 10.96
N LYS A 104 -19.31 2.32 10.09
CA LYS A 104 -19.34 2.65 8.67
C LYS A 104 -19.44 4.16 8.43
N GLY A 105 -18.51 4.71 7.64
CA GLY A 105 -18.42 6.15 7.36
C GLY A 105 -17.72 6.98 8.45
N ASP A 106 -17.47 6.41 9.61
CA ASP A 106 -16.72 7.03 10.72
C ASP A 106 -15.74 6.02 11.38
N SER A 107 -15.18 5.11 10.58
CA SER A 107 -14.26 4.08 11.06
C SER A 107 -12.81 4.52 10.90
N GLY A 108 -11.91 3.76 11.52
CA GLY A 108 -10.47 3.89 11.32
C GLY A 108 -10.06 3.64 9.86
N ALA A 109 -10.81 2.83 9.10
CA ALA A 109 -10.52 2.57 7.70
C ALA A 109 -10.62 3.84 6.84
N GLU A 110 -11.67 4.66 7.01
CA GLU A 110 -11.79 5.93 6.29
C GLU A 110 -10.67 6.90 6.65
N VAL A 111 -10.22 6.89 7.91
CA VAL A 111 -9.10 7.71 8.37
C VAL A 111 -7.81 7.30 7.66
N VAL A 112 -7.47 6.00 7.70
CA VAL A 112 -6.24 5.47 7.11
C VAL A 112 -6.25 5.64 5.58
N LYS A 113 -7.38 5.39 4.92
CA LYS A 113 -7.55 5.63 3.48
C LYS A 113 -7.27 7.09 3.11
N ARG A 114 -7.81 8.05 3.87
CA ARG A 114 -7.56 9.48 3.65
C ARG A 114 -6.10 9.85 3.87
N PHE A 115 -5.44 9.26 4.87
CA PHE A 115 -4.00 9.46 5.08
C PHE A 115 -3.19 8.98 3.88
N PHE A 116 -3.49 7.78 3.36
CA PHE A 116 -2.82 7.27 2.16
C PHE A 116 -3.05 8.15 0.93
N GLN A 117 -4.28 8.63 0.73
CA GLN A 117 -4.59 9.55 -0.37
C GLN A 117 -3.85 10.88 -0.25
N TYR A 118 -3.76 11.42 0.97
CA TYR A 118 -3.03 12.66 1.23
C TYR A 118 -1.53 12.48 1.01
N GLU A 119 -0.93 11.43 1.57
CA GLU A 119 0.50 11.12 1.39
C GLU A 119 0.83 10.92 -0.09
N LYS A 120 -0.04 10.24 -0.85
CA LYS A 120 0.13 10.08 -2.30
C LYS A 120 0.21 11.42 -3.00
N LYS A 121 -0.71 12.34 -2.70
CA LYS A 121 -0.74 13.67 -3.32
C LYS A 121 0.53 14.48 -3.03
N GLU A 122 1.04 14.41 -1.79
CA GLU A 122 2.28 15.10 -1.43
C GLU A 122 3.50 14.48 -2.11
N LEU A 123 3.56 13.15 -2.23
CA LEU A 123 4.63 12.46 -2.96
C LEU A 123 4.59 12.75 -4.46
N GLU A 124 3.40 12.80 -5.08
CA GLU A 124 3.23 13.18 -6.48
C GLU A 124 3.70 14.61 -6.74
N LYS A 125 3.35 15.55 -5.86
CA LYS A 125 3.85 16.93 -5.92
C LYS A 125 5.38 16.98 -5.80
N THR A 126 5.94 16.27 -4.82
CA THR A 126 7.39 16.19 -4.63
C THR A 126 8.09 15.61 -5.87
N LYS A 127 7.52 14.57 -6.48
CA LYS A 127 8.04 13.97 -7.71
C LYS A 127 8.06 14.97 -8.85
N TYR A 128 6.97 15.73 -9.03
CA TYR A 128 6.88 16.75 -10.07
C TYR A 128 7.94 17.84 -9.90
N GLU A 129 8.12 18.35 -8.67
CA GLU A 129 9.16 19.34 -8.36
C GLU A 129 10.58 18.81 -8.62
N LEU A 130 10.84 17.53 -8.32
CA LEU A 130 12.13 16.90 -8.60
C LEU A 130 12.37 16.72 -10.11
N LEU A 131 11.34 16.39 -10.87
CA LEU A 131 11.42 16.27 -12.34
C LEU A 131 11.71 17.64 -12.98
N ASP A 132 10.99 18.69 -12.60
CA ASP A 132 11.26 20.06 -13.08
C ASP A 132 12.71 20.51 -12.78
N ARG A 133 13.24 20.14 -11.62
CA ARG A 133 14.65 20.37 -11.30
C ARG A 133 15.59 19.55 -12.18
N ALA A 134 15.29 18.28 -12.41
CA ALA A 134 16.11 17.40 -13.24
C ALA A 134 16.16 17.91 -14.70
N ASP A 135 15.03 18.36 -15.24
CA ASP A 135 14.94 18.94 -16.58
C ASP A 135 15.86 20.16 -16.74
N LYS A 136 15.86 21.08 -15.75
CA LYS A 136 16.77 22.23 -15.74
C LYS A 136 18.26 21.84 -15.72
N ILE A 137 18.61 20.79 -15.00
CA ILE A 137 19.99 20.27 -14.96
C ILE A 137 20.37 19.67 -16.33
N LEU A 138 19.44 18.97 -16.98
CA LEU A 138 19.64 18.41 -18.32
C LEU A 138 19.80 19.52 -19.38
N GLU A 139 19.03 20.60 -19.30
CA GLU A 139 19.21 21.78 -20.17
C GLU A 139 20.61 22.39 -20.03
N GLU A 140 21.11 22.50 -18.80
CA GLU A 140 22.48 22.96 -18.54
C GLU A 140 23.54 21.98 -19.09
N GLU A 141 23.34 20.68 -18.89
CA GLU A 141 24.23 19.65 -19.44
C GLU A 141 24.27 19.70 -20.97
N GLU A 142 23.13 19.85 -21.62
CA GLU A 142 23.02 19.93 -23.08
C GLU A 142 23.74 21.16 -23.61
N LYS A 143 23.55 22.32 -22.97
CA LYS A 143 24.25 23.56 -23.32
C LYS A 143 25.77 23.39 -23.23
N LEU A 144 26.28 22.90 -22.10
CA LEU A 144 27.72 22.66 -21.91
C LEU A 144 28.26 21.62 -22.90
N SER A 145 27.47 20.58 -23.21
CA SER A 145 27.84 19.56 -24.18
C SER A 145 27.92 20.11 -25.61
N MET A 146 27.05 21.07 -25.96
CA MET A 146 27.08 21.75 -27.25
C MET A 146 28.28 22.70 -27.35
N GLU A 147 28.55 23.48 -26.29
CA GLU A 147 29.73 24.35 -26.20
C GLU A 147 31.02 23.54 -26.33
N MET A 148 31.12 22.38 -25.66
CA MET A 148 32.24 21.46 -25.79
C MET A 148 32.42 20.93 -27.22
N LYS A 149 31.32 20.55 -27.90
CA LYS A 149 31.39 20.07 -29.30
C LYS A 149 31.86 21.14 -30.28
N ASN A 150 31.56 22.40 -29.98
CA ASN A 150 31.94 23.55 -30.81
C ASN A 150 33.34 24.08 -30.50
N ALA A 151 33.98 23.61 -29.43
CA ALA A 151 35.33 24.02 -29.05
C ALA A 151 36.37 23.49 -30.05
N ILE A 152 37.18 24.39 -30.58
CA ILE A 152 38.17 24.09 -31.62
C ILE A 152 39.46 23.56 -31.00
N GLN A 153 39.82 24.05 -29.81
CA GLN A 153 41.03 23.67 -29.09
C GLN A 153 40.75 22.56 -28.07
N GLU A 154 41.71 21.65 -27.91
CA GLU A 154 41.59 20.53 -26.97
C GLU A 154 41.57 21.03 -25.52
N GLU A 155 42.31 22.11 -25.22
CA GLU A 155 42.33 22.75 -23.91
C GLU A 155 40.94 23.28 -23.51
N GLU A 156 40.22 23.89 -24.45
CA GLU A 156 38.85 24.36 -24.24
C GLU A 156 37.89 23.20 -24.00
N GLN A 157 38.05 22.08 -24.72
CA GLN A 157 37.25 20.88 -24.50
C GLN A 157 37.46 20.31 -23.09
N ILE A 158 38.69 20.30 -22.59
CA ILE A 158 39.04 19.84 -21.24
C ILE A 158 38.33 20.71 -20.17
N GLU A 159 38.25 22.03 -20.35
CA GLU A 159 37.51 22.91 -19.43
C GLU A 159 36.02 22.56 -19.34
N TYR A 160 35.38 22.27 -20.47
CA TYR A 160 33.96 21.87 -20.48
C TYR A 160 33.75 20.50 -19.85
N ILE A 161 34.69 19.55 -20.01
CA ILE A 161 34.64 18.27 -19.30
C ILE A 161 34.60 18.50 -17.78
N TYR A 162 35.43 19.40 -17.25
CA TYR A 162 35.42 19.73 -15.81
C TYR A 162 34.12 20.40 -15.37
N LYS A 163 33.50 21.24 -16.22
CA LYS A 163 32.19 21.87 -15.94
C LYS A 163 31.03 20.88 -16.00
N LEU A 164 31.08 19.88 -16.89
CA LEU A 164 30.06 18.84 -17.03
C LEU A 164 30.02 17.88 -15.83
N GLN A 165 31.15 17.59 -15.20
CA GLN A 165 31.24 16.68 -14.05
C GLN A 165 30.27 17.04 -12.89
N PRO A 166 30.26 18.27 -12.34
CA PRO A 166 29.34 18.64 -11.27
C PRO A 166 27.88 18.63 -11.70
N VAL A 167 27.55 19.05 -12.93
CA VAL A 167 26.18 19.04 -13.48
C VAL A 167 25.63 17.60 -13.52
N ARG A 168 26.42 16.67 -14.06
CA ARG A 168 26.09 15.23 -14.06
C ARG A 168 25.95 14.65 -12.66
N ALA A 169 26.81 15.06 -11.73
CA ALA A 169 26.71 14.62 -10.34
C ALA A 169 25.44 15.15 -9.66
N GLU A 170 25.00 16.37 -9.99
CA GLU A 170 23.74 16.92 -9.52
C GLU A 170 22.54 16.17 -10.11
N PHE A 171 22.58 15.86 -11.41
CA PHE A 171 21.55 15.07 -12.07
C PHE A 171 21.36 13.70 -11.40
N ARG A 172 22.46 12.96 -11.15
CA ARG A 172 22.40 11.66 -10.45
C ARG A 172 21.74 11.77 -9.07
N LYS A 173 22.03 12.83 -8.32
CA LYS A 173 21.38 13.07 -7.00
C LYS A 173 19.90 13.35 -7.14
N ALA A 174 19.47 14.03 -8.20
CA ALA A 174 18.05 14.26 -8.48
C ALA A 174 17.36 12.94 -8.86
N GLU A 175 17.98 12.16 -9.74
CA GLU A 175 17.50 10.84 -10.18
C GLU A 175 17.31 9.88 -9.00
N GLU A 176 18.30 9.76 -8.10
CA GLU A 176 18.20 8.93 -6.90
C GLU A 176 17.01 9.32 -6.00
N LYS A 177 16.72 10.62 -5.88
CA LYS A 177 15.56 11.11 -5.11
C LYS A 177 14.24 10.80 -5.82
N ILE A 178 14.19 10.95 -7.14
CA ILE A 178 13.02 10.62 -7.96
C ILE A 178 12.69 9.13 -7.81
N LEU A 179 13.70 8.26 -7.89
CA LEU A 179 13.53 6.81 -7.69
C LEU A 179 12.94 6.48 -6.32
N LYS A 180 13.50 7.06 -5.24
CA LYS A 180 12.98 6.84 -3.88
C LYS A 180 11.53 7.32 -3.70
N VAL A 181 11.16 8.43 -4.33
CA VAL A 181 9.77 8.93 -4.30
C VAL A 181 8.86 7.99 -5.11
N GLN A 182 9.32 7.50 -6.27
CA GLN A 182 8.59 6.55 -7.09
C GLN A 182 8.33 5.24 -6.35
N GLU A 183 9.33 4.66 -5.70
CA GLU A 183 9.18 3.43 -4.89
C GLU A 183 8.11 3.59 -3.80
N LYS A 184 8.10 4.73 -3.10
CA LYS A 184 7.08 5.04 -2.09
C LYS A 184 5.69 5.17 -2.71
N LEU A 185 5.57 5.83 -3.87
CA LEU A 185 4.31 5.95 -4.60
C LEU A 185 3.78 4.57 -5.02
N ASP A 186 4.65 3.67 -5.49
CA ASP A 186 4.25 2.33 -5.93
C ASP A 186 3.72 1.50 -4.76
N ILE A 187 4.38 1.53 -3.61
CA ILE A 187 3.91 0.89 -2.38
C ILE A 187 2.54 1.45 -1.98
N LEU A 188 2.38 2.78 -2.00
CA LEU A 188 1.15 3.44 -1.57
C LEU A 188 -0.01 3.19 -2.53
N ASN A 189 0.25 3.19 -3.83
CA ASN A 189 -0.72 2.80 -4.85
C ASN A 189 -1.16 1.35 -4.67
N LYS A 190 -0.21 0.42 -4.44
CA LYS A 190 -0.56 -0.98 -4.12
C LYS A 190 -1.46 -1.05 -2.89
N ARG A 191 -1.15 -0.31 -1.82
CA ARG A 191 -1.98 -0.30 -0.61
C ARG A 191 -3.39 0.24 -0.84
N LEU A 192 -3.52 1.27 -1.66
CA LEU A 192 -4.82 1.85 -2.01
C LEU A 192 -5.66 0.91 -2.88
N VAL A 193 -5.03 0.22 -3.84
CA VAL A 193 -5.70 -0.73 -4.75
C VAL A 193 -6.08 -2.04 -4.06
N SER A 194 -5.21 -2.57 -3.20
CA SER A 194 -5.47 -3.82 -2.47
C SER A 194 -6.57 -3.68 -1.39
N GLU A 195 -6.86 -2.44 -0.97
CA GLU A 195 -7.86 -2.00 0.02
C GLU A 195 -7.72 -2.53 1.45
N TRP A 196 -7.42 -3.82 1.62
CA TRP A 196 -7.21 -4.46 2.92
C TRP A 196 -6.28 -3.67 3.86
N PRO A 197 -5.19 -2.99 3.42
CA PRO A 197 -4.28 -2.30 4.33
C PRO A 197 -4.94 -1.19 5.15
N TYR A 198 -6.07 -0.65 4.68
CA TYR A 198 -6.89 0.27 5.46
C TYR A 198 -8.19 -0.38 5.98
N GLU A 199 -8.78 -1.33 5.27
CA GLU A 199 -10.04 -1.99 5.68
C GLU A 199 -9.95 -2.82 6.97
N ILE A 200 -8.75 -3.28 7.36
CA ILE A 200 -8.53 -3.95 8.66
C ILE A 200 -8.84 -3.05 9.86
N TYR A 201 -8.89 -1.72 9.67
CA TYR A 201 -9.25 -0.75 10.70
C TYR A 201 -10.74 -0.41 10.70
N GLY A 202 -11.55 -1.07 9.86
CA GLY A 202 -12.99 -0.81 9.76
C GLY A 202 -13.78 -1.18 11.02
N THR A 203 -13.21 -2.00 11.90
CA THR A 203 -13.81 -2.37 13.20
C THR A 203 -13.34 -1.50 14.35
N VAL A 204 -12.59 -0.44 14.05
CA VAL A 204 -12.10 0.56 15.01
C VAL A 204 -12.81 1.88 14.73
N SER A 205 -13.20 2.62 15.77
CA SER A 205 -13.79 3.95 15.58
C SER A 205 -12.74 4.95 15.09
N LYS A 206 -13.15 5.96 14.31
CA LYS A 206 -12.29 7.08 13.94
C LYS A 206 -11.64 7.75 15.14
N ASP A 207 -12.39 7.98 16.21
CA ASP A 207 -11.88 8.64 17.42
C ASP A 207 -10.72 7.85 18.05
N GLU A 208 -10.85 6.53 18.13
CA GLU A 208 -9.79 5.65 18.62
C GLU A 208 -8.57 5.65 17.70
N MET A 209 -8.79 5.64 16.38
CA MET A 209 -7.72 5.71 15.39
C MET A 209 -6.94 7.03 15.50
N LEU A 210 -7.64 8.16 15.61
CA LEU A 210 -7.04 9.49 15.74
C LEU A 210 -6.31 9.66 17.08
N LYS A 211 -6.84 9.12 18.19
CA LYS A 211 -6.15 9.12 19.49
C LYS A 211 -4.82 8.38 19.41
N THR A 212 -4.82 7.21 18.77
CA THR A 212 -3.61 6.39 18.58
C THR A 212 -2.58 7.14 17.73
N TYR A 213 -3.02 7.71 16.60
CA TYR A 213 -2.16 8.53 15.73
C TYR A 213 -1.53 9.72 16.47
N ASN A 214 -2.34 10.50 17.18
CA ASN A 214 -1.87 11.68 17.91
C ASN A 214 -0.89 11.32 19.05
N LYS A 215 -1.02 10.14 19.64
CA LYS A 215 -0.07 9.65 20.66
C LYS A 215 1.29 9.28 20.06
N ILE A 216 1.30 8.76 18.83
CA ILE A 216 2.53 8.39 18.11
C ILE A 216 3.22 9.64 17.58
N MET A 217 2.49 10.58 16.98
CA MET A 217 3.05 11.81 16.38
C MET A 217 3.56 12.85 17.40
N LYS A 218 3.16 12.73 18.67
CA LYS A 218 3.66 13.59 19.77
C LYS A 218 4.89 13.03 20.48
N LYS A 219 5.39 11.87 20.06
CA LYS A 219 6.69 11.33 20.48
C LYS A 219 7.75 11.71 19.47
#